data_AF-A0A1B2HJW3-F1
#
_entry.id   AF-A0A1B2HJW3-F1
#
_cell.length_a   1.000
_cell.length_b   1.000
_cell.length_c   1.000
_cell.angle_alpha   90.00
_cell.angle_beta   90.00
_cell.angle_gamma   90.00
#
_symmetry.space_group_name_H-M   'P 1'
#
loop_
_entity.id
_entity.type
_entity.pdbx_description
1 polymer ?
#
loop_
_entity_poly.entity_id
_entity_poly.type
_entity_poly.pdbx_seq_one_letter_code
_entity_poly.pdbx_strand_id
1 'polypeptide(L)'
;MGKVGGMKPTSLIAAAALVLLAAPDARAASCSGRGCNGEDPVRAGCSAGATVADTAAMFTSGTAELRWSPACRTNWVRVVNYPGGQSALRITVWAGGDRVGFPAPGTPGTH
;
A
#
# COMPACT_ATOMS: atom_id res chain seq x y z
N MET A 1 -21.83 -19.23 -70.70
CA MET A 1 -21.72 -17.93 -69.99
C MET A 1 -21.73 -18.18 -68.49
N GLY A 2 -20.81 -17.56 -67.74
CA GLY A 2 -20.78 -17.58 -66.27
C GLY A 2 -19.36 -17.47 -65.70
N LYS A 3 -18.84 -16.25 -65.55
CA LYS A 3 -17.58 -15.95 -64.85
C LYS A 3 -17.84 -15.85 -63.34
N VAL A 4 -17.02 -16.49 -62.52
CA VAL A 4 -16.78 -16.16 -61.10
C VAL A 4 -15.33 -16.58 -60.84
N GLY A 5 -14.39 -15.80 -60.32
CA GLY A 5 -14.41 -14.57 -59.54
C GLY A 5 -13.33 -14.76 -58.48
N GLY A 6 -12.14 -14.14 -58.66
CA GLY A 6 -10.96 -14.39 -57.83
C GLY A 6 -11.16 -13.97 -56.37
N MET A 7 -10.73 -14.81 -55.44
CA MET A 7 -10.80 -14.55 -54.00
C MET A 7 -9.45 -13.98 -53.52
N LYS A 8 -9.48 -12.73 -53.07
CA LYS A 8 -8.31 -11.99 -52.56
C LYS A 8 -7.95 -12.44 -51.14
N PRO A 9 -6.67 -12.46 -50.77
CA PRO A 9 -6.24 -12.80 -49.41
C PRO A 9 -6.61 -11.68 -48.44
N THR A 10 -7.50 -11.99 -47.48
CA THR A 10 -7.87 -11.08 -46.41
C THR A 10 -6.74 -11.06 -45.37
N SER A 11 -5.95 -9.99 -45.41
CA SER A 11 -4.91 -9.73 -44.42
C SER A 11 -5.53 -9.61 -43.02
N LEU A 12 -5.12 -10.48 -42.09
CA LEU A 12 -5.46 -10.38 -40.68
C LEU A 12 -4.57 -9.29 -40.05
N ILE A 13 -5.14 -8.12 -39.78
CA ILE A 13 -4.47 -7.08 -39.00
C ILE A 13 -4.53 -7.53 -37.53
N ALA A 14 -3.40 -7.99 -37.00
CA ALA A 14 -3.26 -8.28 -35.58
C ALA A 14 -3.27 -6.94 -34.79
N ALA A 15 -4.36 -6.68 -34.08
CA ALA A 15 -4.43 -5.55 -33.15
C ALA A 15 -3.60 -5.88 -31.89
N ALA A 16 -2.41 -5.29 -31.78
CA ALA A 16 -1.63 -5.32 -30.55
C ALA A 16 -2.32 -4.45 -29.49
N ALA A 17 -2.97 -5.07 -28.51
CA ALA A 17 -3.50 -4.36 -27.35
C ALA A 17 -2.33 -3.88 -26.48
N LEU A 18 -2.08 -2.57 -26.46
CA LEU A 18 -1.18 -1.94 -25.47
C LEU A 18 -1.87 -2.01 -24.10
N VAL A 19 -1.39 -2.89 -23.24
CA VAL A 19 -1.74 -2.86 -21.82
C VAL A 19 -0.94 -1.72 -21.18
N LEU A 20 -1.60 -0.59 -20.92
CA LEU A 20 -1.04 0.47 -20.08
C LEU A 20 -0.98 -0.06 -18.64
N LEU A 21 0.20 -0.45 -18.19
CA LEU A 21 0.45 -0.62 -16.76
C LEU A 21 0.36 0.77 -16.12
N ALA A 22 -0.74 1.04 -15.43
CA ALA A 22 -0.81 2.17 -14.51
C ALA A 22 0.25 1.93 -13.42
N ALA A 23 1.40 2.59 -13.55
CA ALA A 23 2.36 2.64 -12.47
C ALA A 23 1.66 3.31 -11.27
N PRO A 24 1.80 2.78 -10.05
CA PRO A 24 1.28 3.47 -8.88
C PRO A 24 1.87 4.88 -8.87
N ASP A 25 1.02 5.90 -8.67
CA ASP A 25 1.46 7.29 -8.56
C ASP A 25 2.64 7.37 -7.59
N ALA A 26 3.84 7.58 -8.13
CA ALA A 26 5.04 7.74 -7.35
C ALA A 26 4.99 9.13 -6.68
N ARG A 27 4.19 9.23 -5.62
CA ARG A 27 4.19 10.37 -4.71
C ARG A 27 5.58 10.41 -4.08
N ALA A 28 6.32 11.48 -4.34
CA ALA A 28 7.61 11.70 -3.69
C ALA A 28 7.40 11.71 -2.17
N ALA A 29 8.22 10.95 -1.45
CA ALA A 29 8.18 10.91 -0.01
C ALA A 29 8.41 12.31 0.58
N SER A 30 7.55 12.77 1.48
CA SER A 30 7.70 14.08 2.13
C SER A 30 8.68 14.06 3.31
N CYS A 31 9.16 12.88 3.72
CA CYS A 31 10.05 12.66 4.86
C CYS A 31 10.97 11.45 4.62
N SER A 32 11.99 11.26 5.46
CA SER A 32 12.83 10.06 5.44
C SER A 32 13.35 9.71 6.83
N GLY A 33 13.56 8.40 7.09
CA GLY A 33 14.12 7.92 8.36
C GLY A 33 13.27 8.32 9.58
N ARG A 34 13.94 8.79 10.64
CA ARG A 34 13.26 9.33 11.84
C ARG A 34 12.49 10.62 11.59
N GLY A 35 12.76 11.32 10.48
CA GLY A 35 12.00 12.51 10.09
C GLY A 35 10.53 12.20 9.73
N CYS A 36 10.17 10.92 9.59
CA CYS A 36 8.79 10.47 9.39
C CYS A 36 8.05 10.12 10.69
N ASN A 37 8.68 10.29 11.86
CA ASN A 37 8.03 9.97 13.12
C ASN A 37 6.77 10.84 13.32
N GLY A 38 5.63 10.19 13.60
CA GLY A 38 4.34 10.88 13.81
C GLY A 38 3.57 11.20 12.53
N GLU A 39 4.12 10.91 11.36
CA GLU A 39 3.44 11.14 10.08
C GLU A 39 2.55 9.96 9.66
N ASP A 40 1.49 10.27 8.91
CA ASP A 40 0.68 9.27 8.22
C ASP A 40 1.46 8.75 6.98
N PRO A 41 1.72 7.43 6.88
CA PRO A 41 2.55 6.89 5.81
C PRO A 41 1.90 6.96 4.42
N VAL A 42 0.57 7.05 4.32
CA VAL A 42 -0.13 7.22 3.04
C VAL A 42 0.00 8.67 2.58
N ARG A 43 -0.26 9.63 3.48
CA ARG A 43 -0.14 11.06 3.20
C ARG A 43 1.30 11.47 2.89
N ALA A 44 2.27 10.87 3.57
CA ALA A 44 3.70 11.12 3.34
C ALA A 44 4.25 10.43 2.08
N GLY A 45 3.46 9.59 1.39
CA GLY A 45 3.92 8.81 0.23
C GLY A 45 4.79 7.60 0.58
N CYS A 46 4.95 7.31 1.87
CA CYS A 46 5.79 6.22 2.34
C CYS A 46 5.18 4.84 2.06
N SER A 47 3.85 4.71 2.05
CA SER A 47 3.15 3.42 1.86
C SER A 47 3.43 2.76 0.50
N ALA A 48 3.85 3.54 -0.50
CA ALA A 48 4.12 3.06 -1.85
C ALA A 48 5.27 2.03 -1.86
N GLY A 49 4.98 0.83 -2.38
CA GLY A 49 5.97 -0.25 -2.50
C GLY A 49 6.44 -0.86 -1.16
N ALA A 50 5.77 -0.53 -0.06
CA ALA A 50 6.15 -1.06 1.23
C ALA A 50 5.83 -2.54 1.41
N THR A 51 6.64 -3.25 2.19
CA THR A 51 6.51 -4.69 2.45
C THR A 51 6.34 -4.97 3.93
N VAL A 52 5.73 -6.11 4.28
CA VAL A 52 5.68 -6.57 5.67
C VAL A 52 7.07 -7.08 6.04
N ALA A 53 7.67 -6.47 7.07
CA ALA A 53 8.94 -6.89 7.64
C ALA A 53 8.74 -7.85 8.82
N ASP A 54 7.68 -7.66 9.60
CA ASP A 54 7.32 -8.52 10.74
C ASP A 54 5.83 -8.40 11.08
N THR A 55 5.30 -9.34 11.85
CA THR A 55 3.91 -9.35 12.32
C THR A 55 3.78 -9.82 13.76
N ALA A 56 2.89 -9.20 14.53
CA ALA A 56 2.56 -9.62 15.89
C ALA A 56 1.05 -9.55 16.14
N ALA A 57 0.50 -10.56 16.80
CA ALA A 57 -0.87 -10.51 17.29
C ALA A 57 -0.99 -9.49 18.43
N MET A 58 -2.03 -8.67 18.41
CA MET A 58 -2.30 -7.71 19.48
C MET A 58 -3.02 -8.39 20.64
N PHE A 59 -2.78 -7.92 21.87
CA PHE A 59 -3.34 -8.51 23.09
C PHE A 59 -4.88 -8.56 23.10
N THR A 60 -5.53 -7.50 22.63
CA THR A 60 -7.00 -7.43 22.61
C THR A 60 -7.57 -8.15 21.39
N SER A 61 -7.08 -7.81 20.20
CA SER A 61 -7.53 -8.32 18.90
C SER A 61 -6.85 -7.57 17.75
N GLY A 62 -6.76 -8.20 16.58
CA GLY A 62 -6.08 -7.66 15.41
C GLY A 62 -4.59 -8.04 15.36
N THR A 63 -3.94 -7.61 14.28
CA THR A 63 -2.53 -7.92 14.00
C THR A 63 -1.78 -6.63 13.69
N ALA A 64 -0.69 -6.38 14.39
CA ALA A 64 0.26 -5.33 14.05
C ALA A 64 1.25 -5.87 13.01
N GLU A 65 1.35 -5.19 11.89
CA GLU A 65 2.38 -5.41 10.87
C GLU A 65 3.43 -4.32 10.98
N LEU A 66 4.69 -4.71 11.16
CA LEU A 66 5.82 -3.82 10.90
C LEU A 66 6.05 -3.80 9.39
N ARG A 67 6.07 -2.61 8.80
CA ARG A 67 6.19 -2.42 7.35
C ARG A 67 7.41 -1.60 7.01
N TRP A 68 8.25 -2.13 6.12
CA TRP A 68 9.42 -1.44 5.59
C TRP A 68 9.08 -0.63 4.33
N SER A 69 9.63 0.59 4.25
CA SER A 69 9.54 1.47 3.08
C SER A 69 10.84 1.53 2.31
N PRO A 70 10.84 1.19 1.02
CA PRO A 70 11.91 1.66 0.15
C PRO A 70 11.84 3.19 -0.07
N ALA A 71 10.63 3.77 -0.14
CA ALA A 71 10.44 5.19 -0.46
C ALA A 71 10.97 6.14 0.63
N CYS A 72 10.66 5.85 1.90
CA CYS A 72 11.04 6.69 3.04
C CYS A 72 12.28 6.18 3.79
N ARG A 73 12.77 4.97 3.47
CA ARG A 73 13.89 4.29 4.15
C ARG A 73 13.67 4.21 5.67
N THR A 74 12.47 3.82 6.06
CA THR A 74 12.03 3.70 7.46
C THR A 74 10.94 2.64 7.60
N ASN A 75 10.57 2.33 8.84
CA ASN A 75 9.47 1.42 9.15
C ASN A 75 8.25 2.19 9.68
N TRP A 76 7.05 1.62 9.52
CA TRP A 76 5.85 2.00 10.26
C TRP A 76 5.05 0.77 10.68
N VAL A 77 4.09 1.00 11.55
CA VAL A 77 3.15 -0.03 11.99
C VAL A 77 1.83 0.17 11.24
N ARG A 78 1.25 -0.94 10.79
CA ARG A 78 -0.12 -1.01 10.30
C ARG A 78 -0.87 -2.04 11.12
N VAL A 79 -2.03 -1.69 11.66
CA VAL A 79 -2.91 -2.63 12.35
C VAL A 79 -3.97 -3.11 11.38
N VAL A 80 -4.11 -4.43 11.26
CA VAL A 80 -5.12 -5.08 10.41
C VAL A 80 -6.06 -5.92 11.27
N ASN A 81 -7.26 -6.16 10.75
CA ASN A 81 -8.31 -6.95 11.41
C ASN A 81 -8.65 -6.45 12.83
N TYR A 82 -8.57 -5.14 13.05
CA TYR A 82 -9.03 -4.56 14.31
C TYR A 82 -10.56 -4.63 14.36
N PRO A 83 -11.18 -5.26 15.38
CA PRO A 83 -12.62 -5.44 15.44
C PRO A 83 -13.37 -4.17 15.86
N GLY A 84 -12.65 -3.10 16.20
CA GLY A 84 -13.25 -1.87 16.71
C GLY A 84 -13.62 -1.95 18.20
N GLY A 85 -14.16 -0.85 18.72
CA GLY A 85 -14.60 -0.72 20.10
C GLY A 85 -15.06 0.70 20.42
N GLN A 86 -15.59 0.89 21.63
CA GLN A 86 -16.03 2.21 22.12
C GLN A 86 -14.85 3.17 22.38
N SER A 87 -13.64 2.64 22.51
CA SER A 87 -12.42 3.40 22.77
C SER A 87 -11.58 3.55 21.50
N ALA A 88 -10.90 4.68 21.38
CA ALA A 88 -9.88 4.89 20.34
C ALA A 88 -8.72 3.88 20.49
N LEU A 89 -8.16 3.46 19.36
CA LEU A 89 -6.93 2.70 19.31
C LEU A 89 -5.75 3.65 19.55
N ARG A 90 -4.84 3.31 20.46
CA ARG A 90 -3.56 4.01 20.64
C ARG A 90 -2.41 3.04 20.48
N ILE A 91 -1.60 3.23 19.46
CA ILE A 91 -0.38 2.46 19.22
C ILE A 91 0.80 3.31 19.70
N THR A 92 1.70 2.73 20.48
CA THR A 92 2.97 3.38 20.84
C THR A 92 4.12 2.49 20.41
N VAL A 93 4.93 2.99 19.47
CA VAL A 93 6.11 2.31 18.95
C VAL A 93 7.33 2.80 19.70
N TRP A 94 8.18 1.86 20.12
CA TRP A 94 9.44 2.15 20.79
C TRP A 94 10.60 1.99 19.80
N ALA A 95 11.36 3.05 19.57
CA ALA A 95 12.45 3.07 18.58
C ALA A 95 13.73 3.69 19.15
N GLY A 96 14.60 2.86 19.75
CA GLY A 96 15.92 3.28 20.22
C GLY A 96 15.88 4.44 21.24
N GLY A 97 14.93 4.39 22.19
CA GLY A 97 14.72 5.41 23.22
C GLY A 97 13.52 6.32 22.98
N ASP A 98 13.09 6.48 21.72
CA ASP A 98 11.92 7.29 21.37
C ASP A 98 10.61 6.50 21.53
N ARG A 99 9.54 7.21 21.89
CA ARG A 99 8.16 6.72 21.85
C ARG A 99 7.36 7.51 20.84
N VAL A 100 6.87 6.86 19.80
CA VAL A 100 6.03 7.48 18.77
C VAL A 100 4.61 6.93 18.93
N GLY A 101 3.67 7.81 19.26
CA GLY A 101 2.28 7.45 19.52
C GLY A 101 1.36 7.83 18.36
N PHE A 102 0.46 6.93 17.98
CA PHE A 102 -0.54 7.16 16.95
C PHE A 102 -1.95 6.89 17.49
N PRO A 103 -2.82 7.91 17.58
CA PRO A 103 -4.23 7.71 17.85
C PRO A 103 -4.97 7.36 16.57
N ALA A 104 -5.82 6.34 16.62
CA ALA A 104 -6.74 5.97 15.55
C ALA A 104 -8.16 5.79 16.12
N PRO A 105 -9.22 6.06 15.34
CA PRO A 105 -10.59 5.84 15.79
C PRO A 105 -10.82 4.37 16.21
N GLY A 106 -11.75 4.14 17.12
CA GLY A 106 -12.20 2.80 17.52
C GLY A 106 -12.99 2.05 16.43
N THR A 107 -12.88 2.44 15.17
CA THR A 107 -13.65 1.84 14.08
C THR A 107 -13.04 0.50 13.66
N PRO A 108 -13.85 -0.52 13.34
CA PRO A 108 -13.33 -1.77 12.81
C PRO A 108 -12.55 -1.55 11.50
N GLY A 109 -11.49 -2.34 11.27
CA GLY A 109 -10.77 -2.38 10.00
C GLY A 109 -9.25 -2.29 10.12
N THR A 110 -8.65 -1.56 9.17
CA THR A 110 -7.21 -1.35 9.05
C THR A 110 -6.85 0.09 9.42
N HIS A 111 -5.80 0.24 10.22
CA HIS A 111 -5.28 1.51 10.73
C HIS A 111 -3.77 1.61 10.54
#